data_AF-A0AAW9ECB6-F1
#
_entry.id   AF-A0AAW9ECB6-F1
#
_cell.length_a   1.000
_cell.length_b   1.000
_cell.length_c   1.000
_cell.angle_alpha   90.00
_cell.angle_beta   90.00
_cell.angle_gamma   90.00
#
_symmetry.space_group_name_H-M   'P 1'
#
loop_
_entity.id
_entity.type
_entity.pdbx_description
1 polymer ?
#
loop_
_entity_poly.entity_id
_entity_poly.type
_entity_poly.pdbx_seq_one_letter_code
_entity_poly.pdbx_strand_id
1 'polypeptide(L)'
;MLPISWPEFTEMHPFCRPYQAQGYQIMSEQLSNWLAAITGYDAMCMQPNSGAQGEYAGLLAIRRYHQSRGEGNRHICLIPSSAHGTNP
;
A
#
# COMPACT_ATOMS: atom_id res chain seq x y z
N MET A 1 0.16 9.92 20.33
CA MET A 1 -1.03 10.38 19.58
C MET A 1 -1.09 11.91 19.39
N LEU A 2 -0.21 12.74 19.95
CA LEU A 2 -0.32 14.21 19.80
C LEU A 2 -0.10 14.74 18.36
N PRO A 3 0.81 14.18 17.53
CA PRO A 3 1.03 14.72 16.18
C PRO A 3 -0.14 14.53 15.21
N ILE A 4 -0.99 13.51 15.40
CA ILE A 4 -2.12 13.24 14.48
C ILE A 4 -3.22 14.32 14.55
N SER A 5 -3.18 15.23 15.52
CA SER A 5 -4.12 16.33 15.66
C SER A 5 -3.53 17.70 15.29
N TRP A 6 -2.29 17.76 14.80
CA TRP A 6 -1.71 19.03 14.36
C TRP A 6 -2.37 19.52 13.06
N PRO A 7 -2.65 20.82 12.91
CA PRO A 7 -3.25 21.38 11.68
C PRO A 7 -2.49 21.01 10.41
N GLU A 8 -1.17 20.93 10.49
CA GLU A 8 -0.30 20.50 9.40
C GLU A 8 -0.61 19.09 8.88
N PHE A 9 -1.25 18.23 9.71
CA PHE A 9 -1.73 16.90 9.35
C PHE A 9 -3.26 16.79 9.18
N THR A 10 -4.06 17.63 9.84
CA THR A 10 -5.52 17.47 9.81
C THR A 10 -6.23 18.40 8.83
N GLU A 11 -5.62 19.53 8.46
CA GLU A 11 -6.27 20.58 7.66
C GLU A 11 -5.79 20.59 6.19
N MET A 12 -5.00 19.60 5.78
CA MET A 12 -4.54 19.49 4.40
C MET A 12 -5.56 18.79 3.51
N HIS A 13 -6.01 19.46 2.45
CA HIS A 13 -6.85 18.83 1.43
C HIS A 13 -6.03 17.79 0.64
N PRO A 14 -6.53 16.56 0.41
CA PRO A 14 -5.76 15.49 -0.24
C PRO A 14 -5.35 15.77 -1.69
N PHE A 15 -6.05 16.69 -2.36
CA PHE A 15 -5.73 17.17 -3.71
C PHE A 15 -5.12 18.58 -3.74
N CYS A 16 -4.49 19.03 -2.65
CA CYS A 16 -3.73 20.28 -2.66
C CYS A 16 -2.54 20.21 -3.64
N ARG A 17 -1.94 21.36 -3.95
CA ARG A 17 -0.79 21.39 -4.86
C ARG A 17 0.40 20.70 -4.19
N PRO A 18 1.22 19.91 -4.91
CA PRO A 18 2.29 19.11 -4.30
C PRO A 18 3.25 19.89 -3.40
N TYR A 19 3.58 21.13 -3.74
CA TYR A 19 4.46 21.97 -2.92
C TYR A 19 3.90 22.29 -1.53
N GLN A 20 2.58 22.19 -1.33
CA GLN A 20 1.94 22.39 -0.02
C GLN A 20 2.10 21.15 0.89
N ALA A 21 2.38 19.98 0.30
CA ALA A 21 2.42 18.69 0.98
C ALA A 21 3.84 18.11 1.13
N GLN A 22 4.89 18.93 1.01
CA GLN A 22 6.29 18.46 1.08
C GLN A 22 6.60 17.68 2.36
N GLY A 23 6.05 18.11 3.50
CA GLY A 23 6.20 17.38 4.76
C GLY A 23 5.60 15.97 4.72
N TYR A 24 4.43 15.81 4.08
CA TYR A 24 3.81 14.50 3.85
C TYR A 24 4.63 13.62 2.92
N GLN A 25 5.22 14.19 1.87
CA GLN A 25 6.07 13.46 0.93
C GLN A 25 7.30 12.89 1.66
N ILE A 26 8.00 13.73 2.42
CA ILE A 26 9.16 13.31 3.23
C ILE A 26 8.76 12.21 4.21
N MET A 27 7.65 12.39 4.95
CA MET A 27 7.17 11.39 5.90
C MET A 27 6.84 10.05 5.22
N SER A 28 6.12 10.10 4.10
CA SER A 28 5.73 8.90 3.34
C SER A 28 6.95 8.16 2.79
N GLU A 29 7.94 8.87 2.26
CA GLU A 29 9.17 8.29 1.74
C GLU A 29 10.01 7.66 2.84
N GLN A 30 10.19 8.34 3.98
CA GLN A 30 10.93 7.80 5.12
C GLN A 30 10.29 6.51 5.65
N LEU A 31 8.97 6.55 5.87
CA LEU A 31 8.23 5.38 6.35
C LEU A 31 8.29 4.22 5.35
N SER A 32 8.12 4.51 4.06
CA SER A 32 8.26 3.51 2.98
C SER A 32 9.64 2.84 3.02
N ASN A 33 10.71 3.63 3.13
CA ASN A 33 12.08 3.12 3.16
C ASN A 33 12.35 2.27 4.40
N TRP A 34 11.85 2.67 5.57
CA TRP A 34 11.98 1.88 6.80
C TRP A 34 11.24 0.55 6.69
N LEU A 35 10.01 0.56 6.19
CA LEU A 35 9.23 -0.67 6.01
C LEU A 35 9.88 -1.60 4.99
N ALA A 36 10.40 -1.06 3.88
CA ALA A 36 11.17 -1.83 2.90
C ALA A 36 12.39 -2.50 3.54
N ALA A 37 13.15 -1.76 4.35
CA ALA A 37 14.31 -2.30 5.07
C ALA A 37 13.93 -3.40 6.09
N ILE A 38 12.79 -3.26 6.78
CA ILE A 38 12.32 -4.26 7.75
C ILE A 38 11.86 -5.55 7.08
N THR A 39 11.21 -5.45 5.92
CA THR A 39 10.52 -6.59 5.28
C THR A 39 11.35 -7.23 4.16
N GLY A 40 12.36 -6.55 3.63
CA GLY A 40 13.16 -7.01 2.50
C GLY A 40 12.48 -6.83 1.13
N TYR A 41 11.37 -6.10 1.04
CA TYR A 41 10.77 -5.73 -0.25
C TYR A 41 11.49 -4.51 -0.87
N ASP A 42 11.43 -4.41 -2.20
CA ASP A 42 12.05 -3.30 -2.93
C ASP A 42 11.25 -1.98 -2.84
N ALA A 43 9.94 -2.05 -2.61
CA ALA A 43 9.06 -0.87 -2.60
C ALA A 43 7.81 -1.08 -1.73
N MET A 44 7.26 0.03 -1.23
CA MET A 44 6.00 0.07 -0.47
C MET A 44 4.96 0.96 -1.13
N CYS A 45 3.69 0.55 -1.06
CA CYS A 45 2.56 1.36 -1.49
C CYS A 45 1.73 1.78 -0.28
N MET A 46 1.57 3.09 -0.07
CA MET A 46 0.85 3.67 1.07
C MET A 46 -0.66 3.85 0.82
N GLN A 47 -1.17 3.40 -0.33
CA GLN A 47 -2.55 3.60 -0.75
C GLN A 47 -3.59 2.72 -0.02
N PRO A 48 -3.33 1.43 0.26
CA PRO A 48 -4.30 0.58 0.97
C PRO A 48 -4.53 1.07 2.40
N ASN A 49 -5.78 1.33 2.76
CA ASN A 49 -6.15 1.88 4.08
C ASN A 49 -6.62 0.82 5.10
N SER A 50 -6.52 -0.46 4.75
CA SER A 50 -6.79 -1.61 5.63
C SER A 50 -5.98 -2.83 5.18
N GLY A 51 -5.83 -3.81 6.07
CA GLY A 51 -5.15 -5.08 5.73
C GLY A 51 -5.81 -5.80 4.55
N ALA A 52 -7.14 -5.91 4.54
CA ALA A 52 -7.89 -6.53 3.45
C ALA A 52 -7.73 -5.79 2.11
N GLN A 53 -7.66 -4.45 2.12
CA GLN A 53 -7.34 -3.70 0.90
C GLN A 53 -5.90 -3.95 0.43
N GLY A 54 -4.96 -4.15 1.35
CA GLY A 54 -3.58 -4.51 1.04
C GLY A 54 -3.49 -5.87 0.34
N GLU A 55 -4.20 -6.87 0.87
CA GLU A 55 -4.32 -8.21 0.27
C GLU A 55 -4.90 -8.12 -1.15
N TYR A 56 -6.01 -7.40 -1.31
CA TYR A 56 -6.65 -7.20 -2.62
C TYR A 56 -5.73 -6.48 -3.62
N ALA A 57 -5.07 -5.39 -3.20
CA ALA A 57 -4.14 -4.66 -4.05
C ALA A 57 -2.93 -5.53 -4.47
N GLY A 58 -2.40 -6.35 -3.56
CA GLY A 58 -1.33 -7.30 -3.85
C GLY A 58 -1.75 -8.35 -4.88
N LEU A 59 -2.93 -8.95 -4.73
CA LEU A 59 -3.47 -9.90 -5.70
C LEU A 59 -3.69 -9.26 -7.08
N LEU A 60 -4.16 -8.01 -7.12
CA LEU A 60 -4.29 -7.26 -8.36
C LEU A 60 -2.93 -6.97 -9.02
N ALA A 61 -1.90 -6.68 -8.23
CA ALA A 61 -0.53 -6.49 -8.73
C ALA A 61 0.02 -7.79 -9.33
N ILE A 62 -0.14 -8.92 -8.64
CA ILE A 62 0.24 -10.26 -9.13
C ILE A 62 -0.49 -10.59 -10.44
N ARG A 63 -1.80 -10.35 -10.49
CA ARG A 63 -2.60 -10.58 -11.71
C ARG A 63 -2.10 -9.74 -12.88
N ARG A 64 -1.85 -8.44 -12.68
CA ARG A 64 -1.32 -7.55 -13.71
C ARG A 64 0.09 -7.96 -14.16
N TYR A 65 0.91 -8.46 -13.25
CA TYR A 65 2.24 -9.00 -13.57
C TYR A 65 2.19 -10.28 -14.43
N HIS A 66 1.21 -11.16 -14.21
CA HIS A 66 1.01 -12.29 -15.13
C HIS A 66 0.50 -11.83 -16.50
N GLN A 67 -0.46 -10.90 -16.53
CA GLN A 67 -0.98 -10.34 -17.78
C GLN A 67 0.10 -9.67 -18.62
N SER A 68 1.02 -8.91 -18.01
CA SER A 68 2.09 -8.21 -18.72
C SER A 68 3.10 -9.17 -19.39
N ARG A 69 3.18 -10.43 -18.94
CA ARG A 69 4.03 -11.49 -19.51
C ARG A 69 3.27 -12.46 -20.41
N GLY A 70 2.01 -12.15 -20.74
CA GLY A 70 1.16 -13.03 -21.56
C GLY A 70 0.62 -14.26 -20.82
N GLU A 71 0.77 -14.34 -19.50
CA GLU A 71 0.33 -15.45 -18.65
C GLU A 71 -1.03 -15.17 -17.98
N GLY A 72 -1.90 -14.38 -18.61
CA GLY A 72 -3.17 -13.94 -18.01
C GLY A 72 -4.16 -15.06 -17.69
N ASN A 73 -3.93 -16.27 -18.20
CA ASN A 73 -4.67 -17.48 -17.86
C ASN A 73 -4.34 -18.03 -16.46
N ARG A 74 -3.30 -17.54 -15.78
CA ARG A 74 -2.99 -17.91 -14.39
C ARG A 74 -3.88 -17.13 -13.43
N HIS A 75 -4.97 -17.76 -12.98
CA HIS A 75 -6.01 -17.13 -12.14
C HIS A 75 -6.43 -17.98 -10.93
N ILE A 76 -5.72 -19.07 -10.65
CA ILE A 76 -5.96 -19.91 -9.47
C ILE A 76 -5.10 -19.40 -8.31
N CYS A 77 -5.74 -19.07 -7.20
CA CYS A 77 -5.08 -18.72 -5.93
C CYS A 77 -5.28 -19.88 -4.94
N LEU A 78 -4.19 -20.39 -4.37
CA LEU A 78 -4.23 -21.45 -3.37
C LEU A 78 -4.32 -20.81 -1.99
N ILE A 79 -5.40 -21.08 -1.25
CA ILE A 79 -5.66 -20.51 0.08
C ILE A 79 -5.82 -21.66 1.09
N PRO A 80 -4.98 -21.75 2.13
CA PRO A 80 -5.16 -22.73 3.21
C PRO A 80 -6.47 -22.51 3.97
N SER A 81 -7.11 -23.58 4.44
CA SER A 81 -8.35 -23.49 5.22
C SER A 81 -8.21 -22.75 6.55
N SER A 82 -6.99 -22.58 7.05
CA SER A 82 -6.67 -21.82 8.27
C SER A 82 -6.41 -20.33 8.03
N ALA A 83 -6.45 -19.86 6.78
CA ALA A 83 -6.22 -18.45 6.46
C ALA A 83 -7.27 -17.55 7.11
N HIS A 84 -6.92 -16.28 7.31
CA HIS A 84 -7.87 -15.29 7.82
C HIS A 84 -9.03 -15.11 6.84
N GLY A 85 -10.23 -14.80 7.35
CA GLY A 85 -11.46 -14.74 6.55
C GLY A 85 -11.53 -13.62 5.51
N THR A 86 -10.54 -12.72 5.47
CA THR A 86 -10.41 -11.68 4.44
C THR A 86 -9.69 -12.16 3.19
N ASN A 87 -9.02 -13.32 3.25
CA ASN A 87 -8.22 -13.86 2.16
C ASN A 87 -9.06 -14.50 1.03
N PRO A 88 -10.13 -15.28 1.31
CA PRO A 88 -11.05 -15.78 0.29
C PRO A 88 -11.96 -14.68 -0.27
#